data_AF-A0A922YXE4-F1
#
_entry.id   AF-A0A922YXE4-F1
#
_cell.length_a   1.000
_cell.length_b   1.000
_cell.length_c   1.000
_cell.angle_alpha   90.00
_cell.angle_beta   90.00
_cell.angle_gamma   90.00
#
_symmetry.space_group_name_H-M   'P 1'
#
loop_
_entity.id
_entity.type
_entity.pdbx_description
1 polymer ?
#
loop_
_entity_poly.entity_id
_entity_poly.type
_entity_poly.pdbx_seq_one_letter_code
_entity_poly.pdbx_strand_id
1 'polypeptide(L)'
;LILTPKSGGMESARDLADKMARDGKGRVLDQFANEDNPRIHYETTGPELWEQTGGRITHFVSAMGTTGTITGVSRFLKEKNPDIRIVGAQPSEGSRIPGIRKWPQEYLPKIYDASRVDELVYVSQSDAEEMCRRLAREEGIFGGISAAGACWVALQLAQKVENATIVFIVCDRGDRYLSTGVFPA
;
A
#
# COMPACT_ATOMS: atom_id res chain seq x y z
N LEU A 1 -8.51 22.54 12.61
CA LEU A 1 -8.59 21.77 11.34
C LEU A 1 -9.26 22.65 10.30
N ILE A 2 -8.76 22.68 9.06
CA ILE A 2 -9.42 23.34 7.92
C ILE A 2 -10.00 22.22 7.07
N LEU A 3 -11.32 22.25 6.83
CA LEU A 3 -12.03 21.21 6.08
C LEU A 3 -12.29 21.68 4.65
N THR A 4 -12.10 20.80 3.67
CA THR A 4 -12.48 21.04 2.26
C THR A 4 -13.78 20.31 1.90
N PRO A 5 -14.50 20.75 0.85
CA PRO A 5 -15.71 20.07 0.40
C PRO A 5 -15.44 18.64 -0.08
N LYS A 6 -16.33 17.70 0.27
CA LYS A 6 -16.25 16.29 -0.16
C LYS A 6 -16.20 16.14 -1.69
N SER A 7 -16.89 17.01 -2.44
CA SER A 7 -16.93 16.99 -3.90
C SER A 7 -15.56 17.23 -4.54
N GLY A 8 -14.67 17.96 -3.87
CA GLY A 8 -13.32 18.26 -4.37
C GLY A 8 -12.28 17.18 -4.07
N GLY A 9 -12.64 16.12 -3.36
CA GLY A 9 -11.75 14.99 -3.09
C GLY A 9 -10.44 15.37 -2.38
N MET A 10 -9.43 14.55 -2.58
CA MET A 10 -8.09 14.76 -2.01
C MET A 10 -7.33 15.86 -2.76
N GLU A 11 -7.65 16.03 -4.04
CA GLU A 11 -7.08 16.99 -4.97
C GLU A 11 -7.31 18.42 -4.45
N SER A 12 -8.56 18.76 -4.09
CA SER A 12 -8.87 20.07 -3.51
C SER A 12 -8.16 20.34 -2.17
N ALA A 13 -7.94 19.30 -1.36
CA ALA A 13 -7.22 19.42 -0.10
C ALA A 13 -5.73 19.71 -0.34
N ARG A 14 -5.13 19.11 -1.38
CA ARG A 14 -3.74 19.38 -1.80
C ARG A 14 -3.59 20.80 -2.34
N ASP A 15 -4.48 21.23 -3.24
CA ASP A 15 -4.44 22.58 -3.81
C ASP A 15 -4.54 23.67 -2.74
N LEU A 16 -5.40 23.45 -1.72
CA LEU A 16 -5.51 24.34 -0.58
C LEU A 16 -4.22 24.34 0.27
N ALA A 17 -3.63 23.18 0.53
CA ALA A 17 -2.37 23.08 1.27
C ALA A 17 -1.23 23.81 0.55
N ASP A 18 -1.13 23.67 -0.78
CA ASP A 18 -0.13 24.35 -1.61
C ASP A 18 -0.34 25.86 -1.62
N LYS A 19 -1.60 26.32 -1.67
CA LYS A 19 -1.93 27.74 -1.49
C LYS A 19 -1.49 28.25 -0.11
N MET A 20 -1.80 27.52 0.95
CA MET A 20 -1.42 27.92 2.31
C MET A 20 0.09 28.01 2.51
N ALA A 21 0.86 27.09 1.92
CA ALA A 21 2.32 27.18 1.97
C ALA A 21 2.86 28.38 1.17
N ARG A 22 2.29 28.68 -0.01
CA ARG A 22 2.63 29.90 -0.76
C ARG A 22 2.32 31.18 0.02
N ASP A 23 1.25 31.16 0.82
CA ASP A 23 0.88 32.26 1.72
C ASP A 23 1.76 32.33 2.99
N GLY A 24 2.77 31.46 3.15
CA GLY A 24 3.65 31.43 4.32
C GLY A 24 2.99 30.88 5.60
N LYS A 25 1.86 30.17 5.48
CA LYS A 25 1.08 29.65 6.62
C LYS A 25 1.53 28.28 7.11
N GLY A 26 2.60 27.73 6.51
CA GLY A 26 3.16 26.44 6.90
C GLY A 26 4.00 25.81 5.80
N ARG A 27 4.40 24.56 6.02
CA ARG A 27 5.18 23.75 5.07
C ARG A 27 4.40 22.50 4.69
N VAL A 28 4.22 22.27 3.39
CA VAL A 28 3.66 21.01 2.88
C VAL A 28 4.77 19.96 2.88
N LEU A 29 4.53 18.81 3.52
CA LEU A 29 5.47 17.68 3.51
C LEU A 29 5.37 16.84 2.23
N ASP A 30 4.23 16.88 1.56
CA ASP A 30 3.89 16.21 0.30
C ASP A 30 4.30 14.74 0.21
N GLN A 31 3.60 13.88 0.96
CA GLN A 31 3.86 12.43 0.99
C GLN A 31 3.81 11.74 -0.40
N PHE A 32 3.23 12.37 -1.42
CA PHE A 32 3.14 11.80 -2.77
C PHE A 32 4.31 12.20 -3.67
N ALA A 33 5.15 13.15 -3.25
CA ALA A 33 6.28 13.64 -4.03
C ALA A 33 7.61 13.69 -3.26
N ASN A 34 7.57 13.60 -1.93
CA ASN A 34 8.77 13.65 -1.12
C ASN A 34 9.53 12.32 -1.14
N GLU A 35 10.76 12.32 -1.64
CA GLU A 35 11.65 11.15 -1.70
C GLU A 35 12.01 10.58 -0.33
N ASP A 36 11.84 11.33 0.77
CA ASP A 36 12.01 10.80 2.13
C ASP A 36 11.00 9.66 2.42
N ASN A 37 9.85 9.64 1.74
CA ASN A 37 8.84 8.58 1.87
C ASN A 37 9.35 7.23 1.33
N PRO A 38 9.75 7.05 0.06
CA PRO A 38 10.34 5.80 -0.37
C PRO A 38 11.71 5.53 0.27
N ARG A 39 12.48 6.57 0.64
CA ARG A 39 13.80 6.41 1.25
C ARG A 39 13.73 5.62 2.55
N ILE A 40 12.78 5.91 3.45
CA ILE A 40 12.71 5.19 4.73
C ILE A 40 12.50 3.69 4.50
N HIS A 41 11.69 3.32 3.51
CA HIS A 41 11.43 1.91 3.18
C HIS A 41 12.63 1.22 2.50
N TYR A 42 13.47 1.98 1.80
CA TYR A 42 14.74 1.47 1.28
C TYR A 42 15.77 1.25 2.42
N GLU A 43 15.81 2.16 3.38
CA GLU A 43 16.77 2.14 4.49
C GLU A 43 16.38 1.19 5.63
N THR A 44 15.10 0.88 5.80
CA THR A 44 14.61 0.04 6.91
C THR A 44 13.79 -1.15 6.43
N THR A 45 12.62 -0.91 5.83
CA THR A 45 11.65 -1.98 5.51
C THR A 45 12.25 -3.04 4.57
N GLY A 46 12.92 -2.65 3.50
CA GLY A 46 13.60 -3.58 2.58
C GLY A 46 14.66 -4.44 3.28
N PRO A 47 15.64 -3.82 3.98
CA PRO A 47 16.63 -4.54 4.78
C PRO A 47 16.04 -5.51 5.80
N GLU A 48 15.04 -5.07 6.56
CA GLU A 48 14.37 -5.90 7.58
C GLU A 48 13.74 -7.14 6.95
N LEU A 49 13.01 -7.00 5.83
CA LEU A 49 12.41 -8.13 5.14
C LEU A 49 13.45 -9.11 4.60
N TRP A 50 14.56 -8.60 4.06
CA TRP A 50 15.65 -9.44 3.57
C TRP A 50 16.31 -10.23 4.69
N GLU A 51 16.62 -9.58 5.81
CA GLU A 51 17.21 -10.22 6.98
C GLU A 51 16.25 -11.26 7.60
N GLN A 52 15.00 -10.87 7.87
CA GLN A 52 14.00 -11.72 8.51
C GLN A 52 13.65 -12.97 7.68
N THR A 53 13.73 -12.89 6.36
CA THR A 53 13.53 -14.05 5.48
C THR A 53 14.81 -14.87 5.25
N GLY A 54 15.96 -14.39 5.74
CA GLY A 54 17.28 -14.98 5.45
C GLY A 54 17.60 -14.95 3.95
N GLY A 55 17.16 -13.91 3.24
CA GLY A 55 17.32 -13.75 1.79
C GLY A 55 16.44 -14.66 0.93
N ARG A 56 15.45 -15.35 1.53
CA ARG A 56 14.59 -16.32 0.81
C ARG A 56 13.35 -15.70 0.17
N ILE A 57 13.06 -14.43 0.42
CA ILE A 57 11.93 -13.73 -0.21
C ILE A 57 11.99 -13.87 -1.74
N THR A 58 10.90 -14.33 -2.34
CA THR A 58 10.77 -14.45 -3.80
C THR A 58 9.73 -13.50 -4.37
N HIS A 59 8.72 -13.13 -3.58
CA HIS A 59 7.68 -12.18 -3.97
C HIS A 59 7.42 -11.19 -2.84
N PHE A 60 7.30 -9.91 -3.20
CA PHE A 60 6.86 -8.85 -2.30
C PHE A 60 5.55 -8.25 -2.79
N VAL A 61 4.52 -8.27 -1.96
CA VAL A 61 3.18 -7.78 -2.25
C VAL A 61 2.89 -6.54 -1.40
N SER A 62 2.51 -5.43 -2.04
CA SER A 62 2.22 -4.18 -1.33
C SER A 62 0.95 -3.52 -1.83
N ALA A 63 0.06 -3.16 -0.91
CA ALA A 63 -1.13 -2.37 -1.17
C ALA A 63 -0.73 -0.91 -1.46
N MET A 64 -1.11 -0.37 -2.63
CA MET A 64 -0.55 0.88 -3.11
C MET A 64 -1.40 2.12 -2.77
N GLY A 65 -0.95 2.87 -1.77
CA GLY A 65 -1.43 4.22 -1.43
C GLY A 65 -0.52 5.29 -2.05
N THR A 66 0.40 5.87 -1.27
CA THR A 66 1.41 6.81 -1.77
C THR A 66 2.43 6.18 -2.71
N THR A 67 2.53 4.85 -2.71
CA THR A 67 3.57 4.02 -3.38
C THR A 67 4.96 4.04 -2.72
N GLY A 68 5.17 4.80 -1.64
CA GLY A 68 6.47 4.84 -0.97
C GLY A 68 7.00 3.47 -0.53
N THR A 69 6.14 2.64 0.05
CA THR A 69 6.51 1.29 0.49
C THR A 69 6.98 0.41 -0.67
N ILE A 70 6.20 0.29 -1.74
CA ILE A 70 6.56 -0.56 -2.88
C ILE A 70 7.80 -0.02 -3.60
N THR A 71 7.92 1.30 -3.75
CA THR A 71 9.09 1.93 -4.38
C THR A 71 10.37 1.66 -3.58
N GLY A 72 10.37 1.96 -2.27
CA GLY A 72 11.56 1.81 -1.43
C GLY A 72 12.00 0.36 -1.27
N VAL A 73 11.05 -0.53 -0.97
CA VAL A 73 11.34 -1.97 -0.82
C VAL A 73 11.80 -2.57 -2.15
N SER A 74 11.17 -2.21 -3.28
CA SER A 74 11.59 -2.70 -4.59
C SER A 74 13.02 -2.27 -4.94
N ARG A 75 13.37 -1.00 -4.70
CA ARG A 75 14.74 -0.49 -4.90
C ARG A 75 15.76 -1.37 -4.15
N PHE A 76 15.52 -1.63 -2.86
CA PHE A 76 16.43 -2.42 -2.05
C PHE A 76 16.48 -3.90 -2.47
N LEU A 77 15.31 -4.56 -2.61
CA LEU A 77 15.26 -5.99 -2.90
C LEU A 77 15.84 -6.31 -4.28
N LYS A 78 15.61 -5.47 -5.30
CA LYS A 78 16.19 -5.68 -6.64
C LYS A 78 17.71 -5.50 -6.68
N GLU A 79 18.30 -4.72 -5.77
CA GLU A 79 19.76 -4.65 -5.59
C GLU A 79 20.34 -5.94 -4.97
N LYS A 80 19.54 -6.65 -4.14
CA LYS A 80 19.95 -7.94 -3.56
C LYS A 80 19.73 -9.10 -4.51
N ASN A 81 18.58 -9.12 -5.18
CA ASN A 81 18.22 -10.11 -6.17
C ASN A 81 17.21 -9.52 -7.17
N PRO A 82 17.61 -9.30 -8.45
CA PRO A 82 16.73 -8.72 -9.46
C PRO A 82 15.54 -9.63 -9.84
N ASP A 83 15.60 -10.92 -9.52
CA ASP A 83 14.55 -11.91 -9.84
C ASP A 83 13.37 -11.86 -8.86
N ILE A 84 13.51 -11.18 -7.71
CA ILE A 84 12.40 -11.01 -6.75
C ILE A 84 11.25 -10.29 -7.44
N ARG A 85 10.05 -10.88 -7.40
CA ARG A 85 8.85 -10.32 -8.03
C ARG A 85 8.19 -9.28 -7.13
N ILE A 86 8.01 -8.07 -7.63
CA ILE A 86 7.38 -6.95 -6.94
C ILE A 86 5.95 -6.79 -7.45
N VAL A 87 4.97 -7.01 -6.59
CA VAL A 87 3.55 -7.06 -6.95
C VAL A 87 2.78 -5.95 -6.23
N GLY A 88 2.18 -5.05 -7.01
CA GLY A 88 1.33 -3.98 -6.49
C GLY A 88 -0.13 -4.43 -6.41
N ALA A 89 -0.74 -4.29 -5.23
CA ALA A 89 -2.18 -4.50 -5.05
C ALA A 89 -2.93 -3.17 -5.18
N GLN A 90 -3.90 -3.11 -6.10
CA GLN A 90 -4.76 -1.95 -6.35
C GLN A 90 -6.24 -2.31 -6.25
N PRO A 91 -7.13 -1.38 -5.89
CA PRO A 91 -8.57 -1.62 -5.99
C PRO A 91 -9.00 -1.86 -7.44
N SER A 92 -9.88 -2.85 -7.64
CA SER A 92 -10.64 -3.02 -8.88
C SER A 92 -11.51 -1.78 -9.17
N GLU A 93 -11.95 -1.64 -10.42
CA GLU A 93 -12.84 -0.53 -10.82
C GLU A 93 -14.08 -0.46 -9.92
N GLY A 94 -14.43 0.75 -9.45
CA GLY A 94 -15.55 0.98 -8.53
C GLY A 94 -15.32 0.56 -7.07
N SER A 95 -14.26 -0.18 -6.74
CA SER A 95 -13.95 -0.60 -5.37
C SER A 95 -13.36 0.53 -4.52
N ARG A 96 -13.74 0.59 -3.24
CA ARG A 96 -13.20 1.56 -2.28
C ARG A 96 -12.57 0.84 -1.11
N ILE A 97 -11.24 0.72 -1.15
CA ILE A 97 -10.47 0.09 -0.07
C ILE A 97 -9.70 1.19 0.68
N PRO A 98 -10.00 1.44 1.97
CA PRO A 98 -9.31 2.44 2.77
C PRO A 98 -7.78 2.27 2.75
N GLY A 99 -7.06 3.38 2.56
CA GLY A 99 -5.60 3.42 2.53
C GLY A 99 -4.97 3.22 1.15
N ILE A 100 -5.70 2.67 0.17
CA ILE A 100 -5.18 2.45 -1.19
C ILE A 100 -6.12 3.01 -2.26
N ARG A 101 -5.56 3.27 -3.45
CA ARG A 101 -6.31 3.88 -4.56
C ARG A 101 -5.82 3.36 -5.90
N LYS A 102 -6.74 3.30 -6.86
CA LYS A 102 -6.41 3.24 -8.28
C LYS A 102 -6.18 4.67 -8.74
N TRP A 103 -4.93 5.06 -8.96
CA TRP A 103 -4.57 6.42 -9.35
C TRP A 103 -4.92 6.68 -10.82
N PRO A 104 -5.63 7.77 -11.15
CA PRO A 104 -5.62 8.31 -12.50
C PRO A 104 -4.19 8.65 -12.91
N GLN A 105 -3.88 8.55 -14.20
CA GLN A 105 -2.51 8.73 -14.70
C GLN A 105 -1.96 10.12 -14.36
N GLU A 106 -2.80 11.15 -14.41
CA GLU A 106 -2.46 12.53 -14.10
C GLU A 106 -2.20 12.79 -12.61
N TYR A 107 -2.63 11.88 -11.72
CA TYR A 107 -2.46 11.99 -10.27
C TYR A 107 -1.58 10.88 -9.69
N LEU A 108 -0.88 10.11 -10.53
CA LEU A 108 0.10 9.14 -10.05
C LEU A 108 1.10 9.83 -9.10
N PRO A 109 1.40 9.25 -7.93
CA PRO A 109 2.40 9.80 -7.02
C PRO A 109 3.73 9.98 -7.76
N LYS A 110 4.39 11.12 -7.58
CA LYS A 110 5.66 11.43 -8.27
C LYS A 110 6.80 10.48 -7.85
N ILE A 111 6.68 9.90 -6.66
CA ILE A 111 7.59 8.87 -6.13
C ILE A 111 7.35 7.47 -6.71
N TYR A 112 6.32 7.28 -7.53
CA TYR A 112 6.02 5.98 -8.13
C TYR A 112 6.96 5.69 -9.30
N ASP A 113 7.56 4.51 -9.30
CA ASP A 113 8.40 4.01 -10.39
C ASP A 113 7.80 2.72 -10.95
N ALA A 114 7.07 2.85 -12.07
CA ALA A 114 6.40 1.71 -12.71
C ALA A 114 7.39 0.64 -13.22
N SER A 115 8.63 1.02 -13.54
CA SER A 115 9.65 0.06 -14.05
C SER A 115 10.09 -0.95 -12.98
N ARG A 116 9.76 -0.69 -11.72
CA ARG A 116 10.15 -1.47 -10.54
C ARG A 116 9.02 -2.32 -9.97
N VAL A 117 7.85 -2.29 -10.60
CA VAL A 117 6.69 -3.11 -10.24
C VAL A 117 6.45 -4.09 -11.37
N ASP A 118 6.63 -5.37 -11.07
CA ASP A 118 6.60 -6.43 -12.07
C ASP A 118 5.17 -6.86 -12.46
N GLU A 119 4.21 -6.66 -11.56
CA GLU A 119 2.80 -7.02 -11.77
C GLU A 119 1.87 -6.12 -10.94
N LEU A 120 0.71 -5.79 -11.50
CA LEU A 120 -0.39 -5.17 -10.78
C LEU A 120 -1.55 -6.16 -10.68
N VAL A 121 -1.99 -6.42 -9.45
CA VAL A 121 -3.15 -7.28 -9.18
C VAL A 121 -4.27 -6.43 -8.60
N TYR A 122 -5.45 -6.57 -9.20
CA TYR A 122 -6.64 -5.84 -8.79
C TYR A 122 -7.45 -6.66 -7.79
N VAL A 123 -7.78 -6.05 -6.65
CA VAL A 123 -8.56 -6.66 -5.58
C VAL A 123 -9.89 -5.91 -5.43
N SER A 124 -10.99 -6.66 -5.37
CA SER A 124 -12.31 -6.08 -5.14
C SER A 124 -12.49 -5.66 -3.68
N GLN A 125 -13.39 -4.71 -3.42
CA GLN A 125 -13.73 -4.33 -2.05
C GLN A 125 -14.27 -5.52 -1.24
N SER A 126 -15.14 -6.35 -1.84
CA SER A 126 -15.68 -7.54 -1.18
C SER A 126 -14.61 -8.57 -0.83
N ASP A 127 -13.65 -8.81 -1.72
CA ASP A 127 -12.54 -9.74 -1.45
C ASP A 127 -11.65 -9.25 -0.31
N ALA A 128 -11.34 -7.95 -0.30
CA ALA A 128 -10.53 -7.34 0.75
C ALA A 128 -11.24 -7.35 2.11
N GLU A 129 -12.53 -7.01 2.16
CA GLU A 129 -13.33 -7.03 3.39
C GLU A 129 -13.51 -8.45 3.93
N GLU A 130 -13.76 -9.43 3.06
CA GLU A 130 -13.88 -10.82 3.47
C GLU A 130 -12.55 -11.36 4.00
N MET A 131 -11.44 -11.08 3.29
CA MET A 131 -10.11 -11.44 3.78
C MET A 131 -9.78 -10.76 5.12
N CYS A 132 -10.27 -9.54 5.35
CA CYS A 132 -10.06 -8.80 6.60
C CYS A 132 -10.71 -9.54 7.78
N ARG A 133 -11.94 -10.02 7.61
CA ARG A 133 -12.63 -10.85 8.60
C ARG A 133 -11.93 -12.19 8.80
N ARG A 134 -11.48 -12.83 7.72
CA ARG A 134 -10.77 -14.12 7.77
C ARG A 134 -9.43 -14.01 8.52
N LEU A 135 -8.61 -13.00 8.24
CA LEU A 135 -7.34 -12.77 8.96
C LEU A 135 -7.54 -12.67 10.48
N ALA A 136 -8.57 -11.97 10.91
CA ALA A 136 -8.89 -11.85 12.33
C ALA A 136 -9.37 -13.18 12.93
N ARG A 137 -10.27 -13.89 12.23
CA ARG A 137 -10.91 -15.11 12.73
C ARG A 137 -10.02 -16.36 12.67
N GLU A 138 -9.23 -16.49 11.61
CA GLU A 138 -8.46 -17.70 11.29
C GLU A 138 -7.03 -17.60 11.82
N GLU A 139 -6.42 -16.40 11.77
CA GLU A 139 -4.99 -16.20 12.12
C GLU A 139 -4.79 -15.34 13.37
N GLY A 140 -5.84 -14.75 13.93
CA GLY A 140 -5.74 -13.80 15.05
C GLY A 140 -5.06 -12.48 14.68
N ILE A 141 -4.89 -12.20 13.39
CA ILE A 141 -4.27 -10.96 12.89
C ILE A 141 -5.36 -9.92 12.65
N PHE A 142 -5.53 -9.02 13.60
CA PHE A 142 -6.50 -7.94 13.50
C PHE A 142 -5.91 -6.71 12.77
N GLY A 143 -5.98 -6.72 11.44
CA GLY A 143 -5.47 -5.66 10.55
C GLY A 143 -6.56 -4.88 9.81
N GLY A 144 -6.17 -3.87 9.03
CA GLY A 144 -7.07 -3.11 8.16
C GLY A 144 -7.36 -3.76 6.79
N ILE A 145 -8.31 -3.17 6.06
CA ILE A 145 -8.84 -3.71 4.79
C ILE A 145 -7.77 -3.72 3.68
N SER A 146 -6.85 -2.74 3.66
CA SER A 146 -5.76 -2.71 2.67
C SER A 146 -4.72 -3.81 2.92
N ALA A 147 -4.39 -4.09 4.18
CA ALA A 147 -3.54 -5.22 4.57
C ALA A 147 -4.17 -6.55 4.12
N ALA A 148 -5.47 -6.69 4.35
CA ALA A 148 -6.24 -7.85 3.90
C ALA A 148 -6.29 -7.97 2.37
N GLY A 149 -6.41 -6.85 1.65
CA GLY A 149 -6.31 -6.83 0.19
C GLY A 149 -4.95 -7.34 -0.31
N ALA A 150 -3.84 -6.93 0.32
CA ALA A 150 -2.51 -7.45 0.00
C ALA A 150 -2.37 -8.93 0.35
N CYS A 151 -2.92 -9.38 1.48
CA CYS A 151 -2.96 -10.80 1.86
C CYS A 151 -3.74 -11.63 0.83
N TRP A 152 -4.91 -11.14 0.39
CA TRP A 152 -5.70 -11.81 -0.64
C TRP A 152 -4.90 -11.98 -1.93
N VAL A 153 -4.20 -10.92 -2.38
CA VAL A 153 -3.31 -10.99 -3.55
C VAL A 153 -2.18 -11.99 -3.35
N ALA A 154 -1.54 -11.99 -2.18
CA ALA A 154 -0.49 -12.96 -1.84
C ALA A 154 -1.00 -14.41 -1.91
N LEU A 155 -2.22 -14.68 -1.44
CA LEU A 155 -2.86 -16.00 -1.54
C LEU A 155 -3.21 -16.38 -2.98
N GLN A 156 -3.61 -15.43 -3.84
CA GLN A 156 -3.81 -15.70 -5.26
C GLN A 156 -2.50 -16.05 -5.97
N LEU A 157 -1.39 -15.41 -5.59
CA LEU A 157 -0.07 -15.74 -6.11
C LEU A 157 0.37 -17.13 -5.63
N ALA A 158 0.18 -17.43 -4.34
CA ALA A 158 0.56 -18.72 -3.74
C ALA A 158 -0.08 -19.94 -4.43
N GLN A 159 -1.24 -19.77 -5.09
CA GLN A 159 -1.89 -20.82 -5.88
C GLN A 159 -1.20 -21.11 -7.23
N LYS A 160 -0.38 -20.18 -7.71
CA LYS A 160 0.24 -20.22 -9.05
C LYS A 160 1.73 -20.51 -9.02
N VAL A 161 2.36 -20.45 -7.84
CA VAL A 161 3.81 -20.59 -7.67
C VAL A 161 4.12 -21.69 -6.66
N GLU A 162 5.25 -22.36 -6.85
CA GLU A 162 5.76 -23.37 -5.94
C GLU A 162 7.06 -22.88 -5.30
N ASN A 163 7.40 -23.42 -4.11
CA ASN A 163 8.65 -23.12 -3.40
C ASN A 163 8.92 -21.61 -3.21
N ALA A 164 7.87 -20.82 -3.00
CA ALA A 164 7.95 -19.38 -2.87
C ALA A 164 7.88 -18.90 -1.42
N THR A 165 8.65 -17.85 -1.10
CA THR A 165 8.46 -17.06 0.12
C THR A 165 7.81 -15.74 -0.28
N ILE A 166 6.52 -15.62 -0.03
CA ILE A 166 5.72 -14.44 -0.36
C ILE A 166 5.56 -13.60 0.90
N VAL A 167 5.96 -12.33 0.83
CA VAL A 167 5.78 -11.36 1.91
C VAL A 167 4.75 -10.33 1.50
N PHE A 168 3.82 -10.00 2.40
CA PHE A 168 2.91 -8.87 2.24
C PHE A 168 2.96 -7.95 3.46
N ILE A 169 2.51 -6.70 3.30
CA ILE A 169 2.52 -5.70 4.38
C ILE A 169 1.18 -5.66 5.10
N VAL A 170 1.21 -5.78 6.43
CA VAL A 170 0.08 -5.43 7.31
C VAL A 170 0.21 -3.95 7.67
N CYS A 171 -0.53 -3.09 6.96
CA CYS A 171 -0.37 -1.64 6.99
C CYS A 171 -0.73 -0.98 8.34
N ASP A 172 -1.77 -1.49 9.00
CA ASP A 172 -2.28 -0.99 10.28
C ASP A 172 -3.09 -2.06 11.02
N ARG A 173 -3.42 -1.76 12.28
CA ARG A 173 -4.34 -2.57 13.09
C ARG A 173 -5.80 -2.30 12.74
N GLY A 174 -6.65 -3.28 13.01
CA GLY A 174 -8.09 -3.25 12.73
C GLY A 174 -8.92 -2.29 13.60
N ASP A 175 -8.38 -1.76 14.72
CA ASP A 175 -9.16 -1.04 15.74
C ASP A 175 -9.97 0.14 15.19
N ARG A 176 -9.37 0.90 14.26
CA ARG A 176 -9.99 2.09 13.65
C ARG A 176 -11.11 1.76 12.66
N TYR A 177 -11.27 0.48 12.32
CA TYR A 177 -12.27 0.02 11.36
C TYR A 177 -13.53 -0.54 12.04
N LEU A 178 -13.55 -0.68 13.37
CA LEU A 178 -14.73 -1.15 14.12
C LEU A 178 -15.98 -0.28 13.85
N SER A 179 -15.80 1.04 13.67
CA SER A 179 -16.90 1.96 13.39
C SER A 179 -17.34 2.02 11.92
N THR A 180 -16.80 1.16 11.06
CA THR A 180 -17.04 1.21 9.59
C THR A 180 -18.03 0.15 9.09
N GLY A 181 -18.46 -0.78 9.96
CA GLY A 181 -19.38 -1.86 9.61
C GLY A 181 -18.74 -3.07 8.92
N VAL A 182 -17.41 -3.10 8.80
CA VAL A 182 -16.66 -4.19 8.15
C VAL A 182 -16.60 -5.45 9.03
N PHE A 183 -16.49 -5.26 10.34
CA PHE A 183 -16.57 -6.34 11.32
C PHE A 183 -18.02 -6.47 11.82
N PRO A 184 -18.58 -7.68 11.89
CA PRO A 184 -19.89 -7.90 12.49
C PRO A 184 -19.85 -7.47 13.97
N ALA A 185 -20.97 -6.91 14.44
CA ALA A 185 -21.17 -6.50 15.82
C ALA A 185 -21.39 -7.70 16.76
#